data_AF-A0A3B9NRG7-F1
#
_entry.id   AF-A0A3B9NRG7-F1
#
_cell.length_a   1.000
_cell.length_b   1.000
_cell.length_c   1.000
_cell.angle_alpha   90.00
_cell.angle_beta   90.00
_cell.angle_gamma   90.00
#
_symmetry.space_group_name_H-M   'P 1'
#
loop_
_entity.id
_entity.type
_entity.pdbx_description
1 polymer ?
#
loop_
_entity_poly.entity_id
_entity_poly.type
_entity_poly.pdbx_seq_one_letter_code
_entity_poly.pdbx_strand_id
1 'polypeptide(L)'
;AFKQRSSRRPGFKKQVLKTQLNDAEAAKFAVNEYRFPGVTLEAVLHRDYPFAELTAHFLGYVGRISEKDQNRLEEEKYKGISHTGKSGIEKQYEHALVGNTGFEEVEIDAHGRTLRTISREGAKPGDNLRLTIDIELQREARRALGASRGAVVAMDPSSGEVLAMVSNPSFDPNLFVDGIDHATYSALRSLKDKPFLNRALYGRYAPGSTIKPIFAEVVIEEG
;
A
#
# COMPACT_ATOMS: atom_id res chain seq x y z
N ALA A 1 -21.24 -7.79 13.79
CA ALA A 1 -20.25 -6.77 13.35
C ALA A 1 -20.89 -5.47 12.83
N PHE A 2 -21.86 -5.53 11.90
CA PHE A 2 -22.49 -4.34 11.29
C PHE A 2 -23.25 -3.42 12.27
N LYS A 3 -24.17 -3.98 13.08
CA LYS A 3 -24.96 -3.21 14.07
C LYS A 3 -24.11 -2.44 15.10
N GLN A 4 -22.99 -3.03 15.53
CA GLN A 4 -22.04 -2.40 16.46
C GLN A 4 -21.24 -1.25 15.83
N ARG A 5 -21.00 -1.28 14.50
CA ARG A 5 -20.33 -0.19 13.78
C ARG A 5 -21.29 0.98 13.49
N SER A 6 -22.57 0.68 13.27
CA SER A 6 -23.63 1.66 13.04
C SER A 6 -23.93 2.53 14.28
N SER A 7 -23.89 1.98 15.50
CA SER A 7 -24.25 2.73 16.72
C SER A 7 -23.20 3.74 17.19
N ARG A 8 -21.98 3.72 16.64
CA ARG A 8 -20.84 4.54 17.09
C ARG A 8 -20.51 5.72 16.17
N ARG A 9 -21.21 5.88 15.05
CA ARG A 9 -20.89 6.92 14.05
C ARG A 9 -22.15 7.73 13.71
N PRO A 10 -22.01 9.04 13.44
CA PRO A 10 -23.16 9.87 13.09
C PRO A 10 -23.89 9.32 11.86
N GLY A 11 -25.23 9.36 11.86
CA GLY A 11 -26.09 8.69 10.87
C GLY A 11 -25.94 9.14 9.41
N PHE A 12 -25.15 10.19 9.15
CA PHE A 12 -24.91 10.76 7.82
C PHE A 12 -23.62 10.25 7.14
N LYS A 13 -22.77 9.47 7.82
CA LYS A 13 -21.56 8.90 7.17
C LYS A 13 -21.89 7.61 6.43
N LYS A 14 -21.62 7.60 5.11
CA LYS A 14 -21.69 6.40 4.26
C LYS A 14 -20.86 5.27 4.88
N GLN A 15 -21.45 4.08 4.96
CA GLN A 15 -20.79 2.89 5.47
C GLN A 15 -20.59 1.89 4.34
N VAL A 16 -19.33 1.53 4.08
CA VAL A 16 -18.99 0.48 3.11
C VAL A 16 -19.59 -0.85 3.58
N LEU A 17 -20.42 -1.46 2.72
CA LEU A 17 -21.06 -2.75 2.96
C LEU A 17 -20.25 -3.91 2.38
N LYS A 18 -19.76 -3.76 1.15
CA LYS A 18 -18.95 -4.74 0.42
C LYS A 18 -17.98 -3.99 -0.51
N THR A 19 -16.73 -4.46 -0.58
CA THR A 19 -15.71 -4.00 -1.53
C THR A 19 -15.45 -5.09 -2.59
N GLN A 20 -14.70 -4.75 -3.64
CA GLN A 20 -14.27 -5.68 -4.69
C GLN A 20 -15.42 -6.46 -5.36
N LEU A 21 -16.48 -5.75 -5.75
CA LEU A 21 -17.54 -6.31 -6.58
C LEU A 21 -16.98 -6.62 -7.96
N ASN A 22 -17.19 -7.85 -8.46
CA ASN A 22 -16.96 -8.12 -9.87
C ASN A 22 -18.07 -7.50 -10.73
N ASP A 23 -17.82 -7.37 -12.04
CA ASP A 23 -18.76 -6.73 -12.98
C ASP A 23 -20.16 -7.36 -12.94
N ALA A 24 -20.25 -8.67 -12.75
CA ALA A 24 -21.52 -9.39 -12.66
C ALA A 24 -22.29 -9.06 -11.36
N GLU A 25 -21.60 -8.92 -10.23
CA GLU A 25 -22.18 -8.51 -8.95
C GLU A 25 -22.61 -7.04 -8.98
N ALA A 26 -21.78 -6.17 -9.55
CA ALA A 26 -22.09 -4.76 -9.75
C ALA A 26 -23.34 -4.59 -10.65
N ALA A 27 -23.41 -5.32 -11.76
CA ALA A 27 -24.57 -5.31 -12.65
C ALA A 27 -25.84 -5.86 -11.97
N LYS A 28 -25.72 -6.96 -11.20
CA LYS A 28 -26.84 -7.51 -10.41
C LYS A 28 -27.38 -6.49 -9.41
N PHE A 29 -26.49 -5.74 -8.74
CA PHE A 29 -26.89 -4.69 -7.83
C PHE A 29 -27.55 -3.53 -8.58
N ALA A 30 -26.96 -3.05 -9.69
CA ALA A 30 -27.48 -1.93 -10.47
C ALA A 30 -28.93 -2.14 -10.93
N VAL A 31 -29.28 -3.35 -11.41
CA VAL A 31 -30.67 -3.65 -11.84
C VAL A 31 -31.64 -3.70 -10.65
N ASN A 32 -31.15 -4.01 -9.44
CA ASN A 32 -31.96 -4.11 -8.23
C ASN A 32 -31.85 -2.89 -7.30
N GLU A 33 -31.18 -1.81 -7.72
CA GLU A 33 -30.87 -0.64 -6.87
C GLU A 33 -32.15 -0.02 -6.27
N TYR A 34 -33.24 0.03 -7.05
CA TYR A 34 -34.55 0.51 -6.61
C TYR A 34 -35.12 -0.21 -5.38
N ARG A 35 -34.65 -1.44 -5.09
CA ARG A 35 -35.09 -2.26 -3.95
C ARG A 35 -34.31 -1.94 -2.67
N PHE A 36 -33.23 -1.16 -2.76
CA PHE A 36 -32.34 -0.85 -1.65
C PHE A 36 -32.22 0.66 -1.42
N PRO A 37 -33.29 1.37 -0.96
CA PRO A 37 -33.20 2.79 -0.65
C PRO A 37 -32.08 3.08 0.35
N GLY A 38 -31.18 4.00 -0.01
CA GLY A 38 -30.02 4.38 0.82
C GLY A 38 -28.76 3.53 0.62
N VAL A 39 -28.80 2.52 -0.25
CA VAL A 39 -27.61 1.78 -0.69
C VAL A 39 -27.23 2.30 -2.08
N THR A 40 -25.97 2.66 -2.25
CA THR A 40 -25.44 3.20 -3.52
C THR A 40 -24.26 2.36 -3.98
N LEU A 41 -24.12 2.22 -5.28
CA LEU A 41 -22.94 1.64 -5.91
C LEU A 41 -21.96 2.76 -6.22
N GLU A 42 -20.75 2.68 -5.66
CA GLU A 42 -19.70 3.68 -5.89
C GLU A 42 -18.48 2.99 -6.49
N ALA A 43 -18.00 3.54 -7.61
CA ALA A 43 -16.70 3.16 -8.17
C ALA A 43 -15.60 3.89 -7.38
N VAL A 44 -14.69 3.12 -6.79
CA VAL A 44 -13.54 3.63 -6.05
C VAL A 44 -12.26 3.05 -6.63
N LEU A 45 -11.20 3.88 -6.67
CA LEU A 45 -9.88 3.39 -7.05
C LEU A 45 -9.37 2.42 -5.97
N HIS A 46 -8.94 1.25 -6.42
CA HIS A 46 -8.38 0.21 -5.58
C HIS A 46 -6.93 -0.04 -6.00
N ARG A 47 -6.04 -0.20 -5.03
CA ARG A 47 -4.62 -0.47 -5.30
C ARG A 47 -4.43 -1.97 -5.49
N ASP A 48 -3.77 -2.36 -6.57
CA ASP A 48 -3.51 -3.75 -6.91
C ASP A 48 -2.00 -4.01 -7.01
N TYR A 49 -1.56 -5.15 -6.47
CA TYR A 49 -0.16 -5.60 -6.50
C TYR A 49 -0.05 -6.92 -7.27
N PRO A 50 0.16 -6.89 -8.60
CA PRO A 50 0.14 -8.08 -9.44
C PRO A 50 1.19 -9.15 -9.08
N PHE A 51 2.32 -8.70 -8.53
CA PHE A 51 3.42 -9.58 -8.14
C PHE A 51 3.44 -9.92 -6.64
N ALA A 52 2.44 -9.44 -5.88
CA ALA A 52 2.19 -9.76 -4.48
C ALA A 52 3.48 -9.90 -3.61
N GLU A 53 3.74 -11.12 -3.13
CA GLU A 53 4.87 -11.47 -2.25
C GLU A 53 6.25 -11.12 -2.83
N LEU A 54 6.39 -11.10 -4.16
CA LEU A 54 7.67 -10.84 -4.82
C LEU A 54 8.14 -9.40 -4.60
N THR A 55 7.21 -8.46 -4.41
CA THR A 55 7.49 -7.02 -4.33
C THR A 55 7.17 -6.40 -2.97
N ALA A 56 6.54 -7.15 -2.06
CA ALA A 56 5.97 -6.66 -0.81
C ALA A 56 6.94 -5.82 0.04
N HIS A 57 8.19 -6.24 0.22
CA HIS A 57 9.11 -5.57 1.15
C HIS A 57 9.72 -4.27 0.64
N PHE A 58 9.96 -4.15 -0.67
CA PHE A 58 10.56 -2.95 -1.25
C PHE A 58 9.47 -1.99 -1.73
N LEU A 59 8.44 -2.49 -2.42
CA LEU A 59 7.33 -1.68 -2.90
C LEU A 59 6.49 -1.20 -1.72
N GLY A 60 6.27 -2.09 -0.75
CA GLY A 60 5.39 -1.85 0.37
C GLY A 60 3.94 -2.03 -0.03
N TYR A 61 3.07 -1.34 0.71
CA TYR A 61 1.64 -1.35 0.46
C TYR A 61 0.98 -0.05 0.91
N VAL A 62 -0.15 0.30 0.30
CA VAL A 62 -1.08 1.30 0.82
C VAL A 62 -2.09 0.64 1.75
N GLY A 63 -2.59 1.40 2.71
CA GLY A 63 -3.66 0.93 3.59
C GLY A 63 -4.46 2.08 4.15
N ARG A 64 -5.59 1.76 4.78
CA ARG A 64 -6.49 2.76 5.36
C ARG A 64 -5.77 3.70 6.32
N ILE A 65 -6.06 4.99 6.21
CA ILE A 65 -5.51 6.02 7.11
C ILE A 65 -5.92 5.70 8.55
N SER A 66 -4.94 5.62 9.44
CA SER A 66 -5.13 5.43 10.87
C SER A 66 -4.99 6.76 11.62
N GLU A 67 -5.44 6.81 12.87
CA GLU A 67 -5.26 7.99 13.73
C GLU A 67 -3.78 8.41 13.85
N LYS A 68 -2.86 7.45 13.81
CA LYS A 68 -1.41 7.74 13.84
C LYS A 68 -0.92 8.41 12.57
N ASP A 69 -1.55 8.14 11.43
CA ASP A 69 -1.17 8.77 10.17
C ASP A 69 -1.69 10.20 10.08
N GLN A 70 -2.85 10.51 10.69
CA GLN A 70 -3.45 11.85 10.66
C GLN A 70 -2.49 12.94 11.14
N ASN A 71 -1.65 12.65 12.13
CA ASN A 71 -0.67 13.59 12.66
C ASN A 71 0.48 13.90 11.66
N ARG A 72 0.69 13.05 10.65
CA ARG A 72 1.74 13.20 9.63
C ARG A 72 1.19 13.77 8.33
N LEU A 73 -0.10 13.59 8.06
CA LEU A 73 -0.73 13.93 6.79
C LEU A 73 -1.27 15.34 6.80
N GLU A 74 -1.16 16.03 5.67
CA GLU A 74 -1.78 17.33 5.46
C GLU A 74 -3.29 17.15 5.31
N GLU A 75 -4.07 17.62 6.29
CA GLU A 75 -5.52 17.39 6.34
C GLU A 75 -6.22 17.83 5.05
N GLU A 76 -5.85 18.99 4.52
CA GLU A 76 -6.38 19.55 3.26
C GLU A 76 -6.16 18.62 2.06
N LYS A 77 -4.95 18.08 1.90
CA LYS A 77 -4.58 17.22 0.77
C LYS A 77 -5.28 15.85 0.81
N TYR A 78 -5.59 15.38 2.02
CA TYR A 78 -6.22 14.07 2.23
C TYR A 78 -7.74 14.15 2.39
N LYS A 79 -8.36 15.31 2.15
CA LYS A 79 -9.84 15.42 2.08
C LYS A 79 -10.39 14.52 0.98
N GLY A 80 -11.18 13.52 1.38
CA GLY A 80 -11.74 12.53 0.46
C GLY A 80 -10.81 11.36 0.13
N ILE A 81 -9.56 11.37 0.60
CA ILE A 81 -8.63 10.25 0.48
C ILE A 81 -8.75 9.36 1.72
N SER A 82 -8.85 8.05 1.52
CA SER A 82 -9.04 7.07 2.60
C SER A 82 -7.84 6.17 2.85
N HIS A 83 -6.85 6.19 1.95
CA HIS A 83 -5.67 5.32 1.97
C HIS A 83 -4.38 6.13 1.91
N THR A 84 -3.31 5.58 2.46
CA THR A 84 -1.95 6.16 2.40
C THR A 84 -0.90 5.06 2.38
N GLY A 85 0.26 5.32 1.79
CA GLY A 85 1.42 4.45 1.81
C GLY A 85 1.88 4.13 3.24
N LYS A 86 1.92 2.83 3.57
CA LYS A 86 2.26 2.32 4.91
C LYS A 86 3.70 1.87 5.05
N SER A 87 4.29 1.37 3.97
CA SER A 87 5.65 0.85 3.95
C SER A 87 6.28 1.01 2.57
N GLY A 88 7.59 0.72 2.48
CA GLY A 88 8.33 0.69 1.22
C GLY A 88 8.28 2.00 0.44
N ILE A 89 8.36 1.85 -0.88
CA ILE A 89 8.28 2.93 -1.86
C ILE A 89 6.95 3.68 -1.78
N GLU A 90 5.84 2.97 -1.56
CA GLU A 90 4.51 3.60 -1.41
C GLU A 90 4.54 4.65 -0.30
N LYS A 91 5.14 4.35 0.86
CA LYS A 91 5.28 5.32 1.95
C LYS A 91 6.33 6.39 1.68
N GLN A 92 7.47 6.01 1.11
CA GLN A 92 8.59 6.91 0.88
C GLN A 92 8.27 8.01 -0.13
N TYR A 93 7.55 7.64 -1.20
CA TYR A 93 7.18 8.55 -2.29
C TYR A 93 5.70 8.93 -2.29
N GLU A 94 5.00 8.71 -1.17
CA GLU A 94 3.58 9.07 -0.98
C GLU A 94 3.26 10.48 -1.47
N HIS A 95 4.12 11.46 -1.17
CA HIS A 95 3.90 12.86 -1.53
C HIS A 95 3.78 13.08 -3.05
N ALA A 96 4.56 12.34 -3.85
CA ALA A 96 4.51 12.37 -5.30
C ALA A 96 3.35 11.50 -5.85
N LEU A 97 3.09 10.35 -5.22
CA LEU A 97 2.10 9.37 -5.68
C LEU A 97 0.65 9.76 -5.44
N VAL A 98 0.35 10.49 -4.35
CA VAL A 98 -1.03 10.78 -3.94
C VAL A 98 -1.74 11.77 -4.86
N GLY A 99 -0.99 12.63 -5.57
CA GLY A 99 -1.54 13.71 -6.39
C GLY A 99 -2.19 14.82 -5.56
N ASN A 100 -3.12 15.57 -6.16
CA ASN A 100 -3.87 16.62 -5.49
C ASN A 100 -5.38 16.42 -5.65
N THR A 101 -6.11 16.51 -4.54
CA THR A 101 -7.56 16.42 -4.51
C THR A 101 -8.19 17.63 -5.19
N GLY A 102 -9.18 17.36 -6.04
CA GLY A 102 -10.07 18.39 -6.56
C GLY A 102 -11.22 18.66 -5.58
N PHE A 103 -12.02 19.67 -5.87
CA PHE A 103 -13.23 19.98 -5.11
C PHE A 103 -14.40 20.31 -6.03
N GLU A 104 -15.60 20.07 -5.54
CA GLU A 104 -16.85 20.38 -6.23
C GLU A 104 -17.76 21.14 -5.27
N GLU A 105 -18.07 22.39 -5.62
CA GLU A 105 -19.03 23.20 -4.90
C GLU A 105 -20.43 22.88 -5.41
N VAL A 106 -21.27 22.33 -4.54
CA VAL A 106 -22.64 21.92 -4.87
C VAL A 106 -23.66 22.70 -4.06
N GLU A 107 -24.70 23.20 -4.74
CA GLU A 107 -25.89 23.78 -4.13
C GLU A 107 -26.81 22.63 -3.67
N ILE A 108 -27.13 22.59 -2.37
CA ILE A 108 -27.98 21.55 -1.78
C ILE A 108 -29.32 22.14 -1.32
N ASP A 109 -30.40 21.36 -1.45
CA ASP A 109 -31.69 21.71 -0.86
C ASP A 109 -31.72 21.45 0.67
N ALA A 110 -32.78 21.89 1.35
CA ALA A 110 -32.96 21.68 2.80
C ALA A 110 -33.04 20.18 3.21
N HIS A 111 -33.20 19.28 2.24
CA HIS A 111 -33.22 17.82 2.43
C HIS A 111 -31.87 17.17 2.09
N GLY A 112 -30.84 17.97 1.76
CA GLY A 112 -29.49 17.50 1.45
C GLY A 112 -29.31 16.93 0.05
N ARG A 113 -30.25 17.15 -0.87
CA ARG A 113 -30.14 16.72 -2.27
C ARG A 113 -29.40 17.77 -3.09
N THR A 114 -28.46 17.33 -3.90
CA THR A 114 -27.72 18.19 -4.84
C THR A 114 -28.65 18.74 -5.92
N LEU A 115 -28.82 20.06 -5.95
CA LEU A 115 -29.60 20.78 -6.96
C LEU A 115 -28.75 21.10 -8.19
N ARG A 116 -27.53 21.61 -7.97
CA ARG A 116 -26.63 22.08 -9.04
C ARG A 116 -25.17 22.15 -8.58
N THR A 117 -24.24 21.89 -9.48
CA THR A 117 -22.81 22.16 -9.29
C THR A 117 -22.49 23.61 -9.67
N ILE A 118 -21.93 24.37 -8.74
CA ILE A 118 -21.57 25.80 -8.89
C ILE A 118 -20.18 25.92 -9.52
N SER A 119 -19.21 25.18 -8.99
CA SER A 119 -17.82 25.20 -9.44
C SER A 119 -17.20 23.82 -9.25
N ARG A 120 -16.24 23.48 -10.10
CA ARG A 120 -15.53 22.21 -10.05
C ARG A 120 -14.07 22.41 -10.44
N GLU A 121 -13.17 22.09 -9.52
CA GLU A 121 -11.75 21.92 -9.82
C GLU A 121 -11.42 20.43 -9.86
N GLY A 122 -10.90 19.97 -11.00
CA GLY A 122 -10.56 18.55 -11.19
C GLY A 122 -9.37 18.13 -10.33
N ALA A 123 -9.41 16.88 -9.85
CA ALA A 123 -8.26 16.29 -9.17
C ALA A 123 -7.08 16.13 -10.15
N LYS A 124 -5.86 16.33 -9.65
CA LYS A 124 -4.62 16.07 -10.41
C LYS A 124 -4.06 14.71 -9.98
N PRO A 125 -3.89 13.75 -10.89
CA PRO A 125 -3.29 12.47 -10.54
C PRO A 125 -1.86 12.67 -10.04
N GLY A 126 -1.40 11.77 -9.17
CA GLY A 126 -0.01 11.74 -8.74
C GLY A 126 0.94 11.30 -9.86
N ASP A 127 2.23 11.46 -9.58
CA ASP A 127 3.28 11.15 -10.53
C ASP A 127 3.47 9.64 -10.70
N ASN A 128 3.89 9.22 -11.90
CA ASN A 128 4.28 7.85 -12.17
C ASN A 128 5.74 7.63 -11.77
N LEU A 129 6.01 6.63 -10.93
CA LEU A 129 7.37 6.24 -10.56
C LEU A 129 7.85 5.08 -11.43
N ARG A 130 9.02 5.24 -12.03
CA ARG A 130 9.75 4.16 -12.70
C ARG A 130 10.88 3.69 -11.79
N LEU A 131 10.86 2.41 -11.43
CA LEU A 131 11.87 1.80 -10.57
C LEU A 131 12.99 1.17 -11.41
N THR A 132 14.15 1.00 -10.80
CA THR A 132 15.33 0.31 -11.37
C THR A 132 15.24 -1.21 -11.25
N ILE A 133 14.24 -1.72 -10.51
CA ILE A 133 14.06 -3.14 -10.27
C ILE A 133 13.67 -3.86 -11.56
N ASP A 134 14.42 -4.90 -11.91
CA ASP A 134 14.06 -5.86 -12.93
C ASP A 134 13.23 -6.99 -12.30
N ILE A 135 12.00 -7.16 -12.77
CA ILE A 135 11.05 -8.11 -12.18
C ILE A 135 11.43 -9.57 -12.43
N GLU A 136 12.11 -9.86 -13.54
CA GLU A 136 12.60 -11.21 -13.85
C GLU A 136 13.81 -11.54 -13.00
N LEU A 137 14.74 -10.58 -12.82
CA LEU A 137 15.87 -10.75 -11.89
C LEU A 137 15.38 -10.93 -10.45
N GLN A 138 14.39 -10.15 -10.01
CA GLN A 138 13.76 -10.30 -8.71
C GLN A 138 13.19 -11.72 -8.51
N ARG A 139 12.56 -12.29 -9.56
CA ARG A 139 12.00 -13.65 -9.54
C ARG A 139 13.10 -14.70 -9.46
N GLU A 140 14.17 -14.57 -10.23
CA GLU A 140 15.30 -15.51 -10.18
C GLU A 140 16.05 -15.42 -8.85
N ALA A 141 16.28 -14.22 -8.32
CA ALA A 141 16.85 -14.04 -6.98
C ALA A 141 15.98 -14.70 -5.89
N ARG A 142 14.66 -14.58 -6.01
CA ARG A 142 13.70 -15.26 -5.12
C ARG A 142 13.78 -16.78 -5.25
N ARG A 143 13.86 -17.31 -6.47
CA ARG A 143 14.01 -18.75 -6.73
C ARG A 143 15.31 -19.29 -6.16
N ALA A 144 16.42 -18.58 -6.36
CA ALA A 144 17.73 -18.95 -5.84
C ALA A 144 17.76 -19.01 -4.31
N LEU A 145 17.01 -18.13 -3.64
CA LEU A 145 16.89 -18.12 -2.17
C LEU A 145 16.01 -19.28 -1.65
N GLY A 146 15.09 -19.79 -2.46
CA GLY A 146 14.25 -20.94 -2.15
C GLY A 146 13.44 -20.76 -0.85
N ALA A 147 13.47 -21.78 0.02
CA ALA A 147 12.83 -21.75 1.34
C ALA A 147 13.70 -21.08 2.43
N SER A 148 14.90 -20.61 2.08
CA SER A 148 15.86 -20.11 3.07
C SER A 148 15.47 -18.72 3.56
N ARG A 149 15.47 -18.54 4.87
CA ARG A 149 15.30 -17.20 5.47
C ARG A 149 16.54 -16.37 5.19
N GLY A 150 16.36 -15.26 4.49
CA GLY A 150 17.48 -14.44 4.08
C GLY A 150 17.05 -13.26 3.22
N ALA A 151 18.04 -12.62 2.62
CA ALA A 151 17.85 -11.53 1.69
C ALA A 151 18.86 -11.65 0.54
N VAL A 152 18.48 -11.09 -0.60
CA VAL A 152 19.36 -10.93 -1.77
C VAL A 152 19.22 -9.50 -2.24
N VAL A 153 20.34 -8.83 -2.49
CA VAL A 153 20.39 -7.50 -3.11
C VAL A 153 21.32 -7.59 -4.31
N ALA A 154 20.80 -7.23 -5.49
CA ALA A 154 21.58 -7.08 -6.70
C ALA A 154 21.63 -5.58 -7.05
N MET A 155 22.84 -5.08 -7.28
CA MET A 155 23.10 -3.67 -7.55
C MET A 155 24.02 -3.57 -8.77
N ASP A 156 23.78 -2.60 -9.63
CA ASP A 156 24.76 -2.18 -10.62
C ASP A 156 25.84 -1.34 -9.92
N PRO A 157 27.11 -1.80 -9.86
CA PRO A 157 28.17 -1.08 -9.16
C PRO A 157 28.57 0.24 -9.83
N SER A 158 28.26 0.42 -11.11
CA SER A 158 28.62 1.64 -11.85
C SER A 158 27.67 2.80 -11.59
N SER A 159 26.38 2.51 -11.39
CA SER A 159 25.31 3.50 -11.20
C SER A 159 24.76 3.55 -9.77
N GLY A 160 24.97 2.48 -8.99
CA GLY A 160 24.36 2.29 -7.68
C GLY A 160 22.88 1.85 -7.75
N GLU A 161 22.35 1.58 -8.95
CA GLU A 161 20.96 1.17 -9.12
C GLU A 161 20.70 -0.20 -8.50
N VAL A 162 19.58 -0.31 -7.76
CA VAL A 162 19.14 -1.60 -7.20
C VAL A 162 18.29 -2.30 -8.24
N LEU A 163 18.78 -3.43 -8.75
CA LEU A 163 18.13 -4.23 -9.79
C LEU A 163 17.23 -5.32 -9.20
N ALA A 164 17.55 -5.83 -8.00
CA ALA A 164 16.68 -6.73 -7.24
C ALA A 164 16.89 -6.56 -5.73
N MET A 165 15.81 -6.66 -4.96
CA MET A 165 15.82 -6.64 -3.50
C MET A 165 14.79 -7.65 -2.96
N VAL A 166 15.27 -8.84 -2.59
CA VAL A 166 14.44 -9.92 -2.06
C VAL A 166 14.63 -10.05 -0.55
N SER A 167 13.53 -10.30 0.17
CA SER A 167 13.54 -10.72 1.57
C SER A 167 12.60 -11.92 1.76
N ASN A 168 13.05 -12.96 2.47
CA ASN A 168 12.32 -14.22 2.66
C ASN A 168 12.22 -14.61 4.13
N PRO A 169 11.04 -15.06 4.63
CA PRO A 169 9.71 -15.06 3.99
C PRO A 169 9.11 -13.68 3.73
N SER A 170 8.17 -13.66 2.79
CA SER A 170 7.39 -12.50 2.38
C SER A 170 5.92 -12.67 2.77
N PHE A 171 5.08 -11.71 2.36
CA PHE A 171 3.65 -11.67 2.61
C PHE A 171 2.94 -11.02 1.43
N ASP A 172 1.65 -11.29 1.26
CA ASP A 172 0.85 -10.65 0.22
C ASP A 172 0.41 -9.24 0.66
N PRO A 173 0.86 -8.16 -0.03
CA PRO A 173 0.48 -6.79 0.28
C PRO A 173 -1.00 -6.49 -0.03
N ASN A 174 -1.65 -7.26 -0.92
CA ASN A 174 -3.06 -7.05 -1.26
C ASN A 174 -3.98 -7.26 -0.06
N LEU A 175 -3.58 -8.08 0.92
CA LEU A 175 -4.30 -8.30 2.17
C LEU A 175 -4.49 -7.01 2.99
N PHE A 176 -3.68 -5.98 2.77
CA PHE A 176 -3.67 -4.76 3.56
C PHE A 176 -4.43 -3.58 2.97
N VAL A 177 -4.74 -3.62 1.66
CA VAL A 177 -5.31 -2.49 0.92
C VAL A 177 -6.62 -2.03 1.57
N ASP A 178 -7.60 -2.94 1.68
CA ASP A 178 -8.91 -2.66 2.30
C ASP A 178 -8.91 -2.81 3.85
N GLY A 179 -7.76 -3.22 4.41
CA GLY A 179 -7.60 -3.53 5.82
C GLY A 179 -7.69 -5.04 6.09
N ILE A 180 -6.56 -5.60 6.52
CA ILE A 180 -6.44 -7.00 6.91
C ILE A 180 -7.31 -7.33 8.14
N ASP A 181 -7.89 -8.53 8.17
CA ASP A 181 -8.64 -8.98 9.34
C ASP A 181 -7.69 -9.32 10.51
N HIS A 182 -8.24 -9.30 11.73
CA HIS A 182 -7.42 -9.52 12.93
C HIS A 182 -6.83 -10.94 12.99
N ALA A 183 -7.58 -11.94 12.52
CA ALA A 183 -7.15 -13.33 12.56
C ALA A 183 -5.95 -13.58 11.63
N THR A 184 -6.03 -13.14 10.36
CA THR A 184 -4.94 -13.30 9.39
C THR A 184 -3.73 -12.47 9.77
N TYR A 185 -3.94 -11.22 10.21
CA TYR A 185 -2.84 -10.39 10.69
C TYR A 185 -2.11 -11.02 11.89
N SER A 186 -2.87 -11.53 12.87
CA SER A 186 -2.31 -12.23 14.03
C SER A 186 -1.55 -13.48 13.63
N ALA A 187 -2.11 -14.28 12.72
CA ALA A 187 -1.46 -15.47 12.19
C ALA A 187 -0.09 -15.12 11.56
N LEU A 188 -0.05 -14.18 10.62
CA LEU A 188 1.18 -13.74 9.95
C LEU A 188 2.21 -13.14 10.92
N ARG A 189 1.74 -12.35 11.90
CA ARG A 189 2.60 -11.74 12.92
C ARG A 189 3.20 -12.77 13.89
N SER A 190 2.45 -13.83 14.19
CA SER A 190 2.87 -14.89 15.12
C SER A 190 3.85 -15.89 14.51
N LEU A 191 4.01 -15.89 13.19
CA LEU A 191 4.97 -16.75 12.51
C LEU A 191 6.39 -16.50 13.01
N LYS A 192 7.05 -17.59 13.43
CA LYS A 192 8.46 -17.59 13.88
C LYS A 192 9.40 -16.98 12.83
N ASP A 193 9.04 -17.14 11.56
CA ASP A 193 9.86 -16.70 10.44
C ASP A 193 9.66 -15.21 10.07
N LYS A 194 8.85 -14.44 10.80
CA LYS A 194 8.77 -12.98 10.72
C LYS A 194 8.67 -12.46 9.25
N PRO A 195 7.56 -12.73 8.54
CA PRO A 195 7.40 -12.36 7.13
C PRO A 195 7.38 -10.84 6.90
N PHE A 196 6.95 -10.04 7.89
CA PHE A 196 6.96 -8.58 7.78
C PHE A 196 8.35 -7.94 7.89
N LEU A 197 9.37 -8.69 8.30
CA LEU A 197 10.72 -8.16 8.40
C LEU A 197 11.35 -8.07 7.02
N ASN A 198 11.61 -6.85 6.55
CA ASN A 198 12.52 -6.62 5.43
C ASN A 198 13.96 -6.90 5.89
N ARG A 199 14.47 -8.08 5.56
CA ARG A 199 15.82 -8.54 5.93
C ARG A 199 16.93 -7.85 5.14
N ALA A 200 16.63 -7.36 3.94
CA ALA A 200 17.60 -6.66 3.11
C ALA A 200 17.97 -5.29 3.72
N LEU A 201 17.00 -4.61 4.34
CA LEU A 201 17.21 -3.29 4.96
C LEU A 201 17.44 -3.34 6.47
N TYR A 202 16.71 -4.18 7.19
CA TYR A 202 16.67 -4.18 8.65
C TYR A 202 17.21 -5.46 9.28
N GLY A 203 17.67 -6.41 8.47
CA GLY A 203 18.35 -7.60 8.95
C GLY A 203 19.70 -7.24 9.55
N ARG A 204 19.90 -7.59 10.83
CA ARG A 204 21.18 -7.38 11.51
C ARG A 204 21.89 -8.73 11.63
N TYR A 205 23.02 -8.84 10.97
CA TYR A 205 23.86 -10.03 10.94
C TYR A 205 25.31 -9.61 11.15
N ALA A 206 26.11 -10.48 11.79
CA ALA A 206 27.54 -10.29 11.77
C ALA A 206 28.02 -10.47 10.31
N PRO A 207 28.78 -9.51 9.73
CA PRO A 207 29.22 -9.61 8.33
C PRO A 207 30.18 -10.80 8.12
N GLY A 208 30.85 -11.26 9.18
CA GLY A 208 31.80 -12.37 9.08
C GLY A 208 32.95 -12.01 8.16
N SER A 209 33.32 -12.92 7.24
CA SER A 209 34.47 -12.70 6.34
C SER A 209 34.19 -11.73 5.19
N THR A 210 32.95 -11.28 4.95
CA THR A 210 32.64 -10.38 3.83
C THR A 210 33.24 -8.99 3.97
N ILE A 211 33.61 -8.58 5.19
CA ILE A 211 34.23 -7.28 5.48
C ILE A 211 35.75 -7.26 5.23
N LYS A 212 36.37 -8.44 5.07
CA LYS A 212 37.84 -8.56 4.95
C LYS A 212 38.45 -7.72 3.83
N PRO A 213 37.88 -7.67 2.59
CA PRO A 213 38.46 -6.84 1.54
C PRO A 213 38.51 -5.35 1.91
N ILE A 214 37.49 -4.84 2.62
CA ILE A 214 37.45 -3.44 3.07
C ILE A 214 38.55 -3.18 4.11
N PHE A 215 38.71 -4.07 5.10
CA PHE A 215 39.80 -3.92 6.07
C PHE A 215 41.19 -4.07 5.45
N ALA A 216 41.34 -4.95 4.46
CA ALA A 216 42.60 -5.11 3.75
C ALA A 216 43.00 -3.81 3.05
N GLU A 217 42.05 -3.13 2.40
CA GLU A 217 42.29 -1.83 1.77
C GLU A 217 42.73 -0.78 2.80
N VAL A 218 42.03 -0.66 3.92
CA VAL A 218 42.37 0.29 5.00
C VAL A 218 43.78 0.02 5.55
N VAL A 219 44.16 -1.24 5.73
CA VAL A 219 45.51 -1.60 6.20
C VAL A 219 46.57 -1.24 5.16
N ILE A 220 46.32 -1.50 3.87
CA ILE A 220 47.26 -1.12 2.80
C ILE A 220 47.42 0.40 2.72
N GLU A 221 46.36 1.15 2.95
CA GLU A 221 46.35 2.62 2.93
C GLU A 221 47.09 3.24 4.13
N GLU A 222 46.93 2.66 5.33
CA GLU A 222 47.50 3.18 6.58
C GLU A 222 48.95 2.68 6.87
N GLY A 223 49.37 1.57 6.28
CA GLY A 223 50.72 0.98 6.42
C GLY A 223 50.86 -0.05 7.54
#